data_AF-A0A7V4JSY9-F1
#
_entry.id   AF-A0A7V4JSY9-F1
#
_cell.length_a   1.000
_cell.length_b   1.000
_cell.length_c   1.000
_cell.angle_alpha   90.00
_cell.angle_beta   90.00
_cell.angle_gamma   90.00
#
_symmetry.space_group_name_H-M   'P 1'
#
loop_
_entity.id
_entity.type
_entity.pdbx_description
1 polymer ?
#
loop_
_entity_poly.entity_id
_entity_poly.type
_entity_poly.pdbx_seq_one_letter_code
_entity_poly.pdbx_strand_id
1 'polypeptide(L)'
;MTGGFRYHFPAILPLLVFFAIMFALAAVPSSANWPSYGLFAALPYVAAVAAAVLGASFGQSRIVFASLLLAGVTFAVQRAFFAAGDAARGETAVFLAGLYYPPLAVAFYHLDERGLVSPHGRIRLLIVMSVVACLLLLPAIGGVSSAVACSNSVLVRPVSPILNISLSGLLMAVACGPLFFIPNRHESPFLGPILAGSLLHVEAGLGFRSSVWRDGQEQAVLISFMSGGVLCLLWAVLESSWRSAHIDDLTGLPGRRALRHRLAVLMAGPPFVPA
;
A
#
# COMPACT_ATOMS: atom_id res chain seq x y z
N MET A 1 -2.47 32.06 -11.50
CA MET A 1 -2.31 30.74 -12.16
C MET A 1 -1.72 29.65 -11.24
N THR A 2 -1.52 29.87 -9.94
CA THR A 2 -0.93 28.91 -8.99
C THR A 2 -1.94 28.00 -8.27
N GLY A 3 -3.23 28.06 -8.63
CA GLY A 3 -4.30 27.31 -7.95
C GLY A 3 -4.29 25.80 -8.20
N GLY A 4 -3.78 25.32 -9.33
CA GLY A 4 -3.83 23.90 -9.70
C GLY A 4 -2.90 22.99 -8.90
N PHE A 5 -1.74 23.49 -8.48
CA PHE A 5 -0.72 22.66 -7.82
C PHE A 5 -1.15 22.14 -6.45
N ARG A 6 -1.99 22.91 -5.73
CA ARG A 6 -2.54 22.50 -4.43
C ARG A 6 -3.58 21.37 -4.52
N TYR A 7 -4.19 21.16 -5.68
CA TYR A 7 -5.21 20.11 -5.84
C TYR A 7 -4.63 18.75 -6.28
N HIS A 8 -3.44 18.68 -6.86
CA HIS A 8 -2.86 17.40 -7.32
C HIS A 8 -1.83 16.81 -6.37
N PHE A 9 -1.29 17.60 -5.43
CA PHE A 9 -0.26 17.15 -4.49
C PHE A 9 -0.60 15.83 -3.74
N PRO A 10 -1.83 15.61 -3.25
CA PRO A 10 -2.15 14.38 -2.52
C PRO A 10 -1.99 13.11 -3.36
N ALA A 11 -2.27 13.20 -4.67
CA ALA A 11 -2.18 12.08 -5.60
C ALA A 11 -0.75 11.83 -6.12
N ILE A 12 0.13 12.84 -6.05
CA ILE A 12 1.52 12.74 -6.52
C ILE A 12 2.42 12.12 -5.45
N LEU A 13 2.09 12.24 -4.16
CA LEU A 13 2.92 11.74 -3.06
C LEU A 13 3.31 10.25 -3.20
N PRO A 14 2.40 9.31 -3.53
CA PRO A 14 2.80 7.91 -3.72
C PRO A 14 3.89 7.75 -4.78
N LEU A 15 3.80 8.48 -5.89
CA LEU A 15 4.83 8.42 -6.93
C LEU A 15 6.16 9.00 -6.44
N LEU A 16 6.13 10.10 -5.69
CA LEU A 16 7.35 10.67 -5.10
C LEU A 16 8.03 9.70 -4.13
N VAL A 17 7.25 9.05 -3.26
CA VAL A 17 7.78 8.02 -2.34
C VAL A 17 8.36 6.85 -3.12
N PHE A 18 7.66 6.40 -4.17
CA PHE A 18 8.13 5.32 -5.02
C PHE A 18 9.48 5.62 -5.67
N PHE A 19 9.60 6.77 -6.34
CA PHE A 19 10.85 7.18 -6.98
C PHE A 19 11.96 7.47 -5.97
N ALA A 20 11.63 8.01 -4.79
CA ALA A 20 12.60 8.21 -3.72
C ALA A 20 13.17 6.87 -3.22
N ILE A 21 12.34 5.84 -3.02
CA ILE A 21 12.78 4.49 -2.66
C ILE A 21 13.64 3.90 -3.79
N MET A 22 13.21 3.99 -5.05
CA MET A 22 14.00 3.52 -6.18
C MET A 22 15.39 4.16 -6.23
N PHE A 23 15.45 5.48 -6.10
CA PHE A 23 16.72 6.22 -6.12
C PHE A 23 17.61 5.84 -4.93
N ALA A 24 17.03 5.75 -3.73
CA ALA A 24 17.77 5.33 -2.53
C ALA A 24 18.37 3.92 -2.70
N LEU A 25 17.60 2.95 -3.20
CA LEU A 25 18.08 1.59 -3.43
C LEU A 25 19.18 1.52 -4.51
N ALA A 26 19.08 2.34 -5.56
CA ALA A 26 20.10 2.44 -6.60
C ALA A 26 21.43 3.00 -6.08
N ALA A 27 21.37 3.94 -5.13
CA ALA A 27 22.53 4.54 -4.48
C ALA A 27 23.19 3.64 -3.43
N VAL A 28 22.46 2.64 -2.90
CA VAL A 28 22.98 1.73 -1.86
C VAL A 28 23.94 0.71 -2.48
N PRO A 29 25.14 0.50 -1.89
CA PRO A 29 26.06 -0.55 -2.32
C PRO A 29 25.52 -1.94 -1.95
N SER A 30 25.81 -2.95 -2.77
CA SER A 30 25.38 -4.34 -2.54
C SER A 30 26.00 -4.98 -1.30
N SER A 31 27.10 -4.43 -0.77
CA SER A 31 27.75 -4.85 0.46
C SER A 31 27.06 -4.35 1.74
N ALA A 32 25.94 -3.63 1.62
CA ALA A 32 25.26 -3.05 2.75
C ALA A 32 24.49 -4.10 3.57
N ASN A 33 24.90 -4.29 4.82
CA ASN A 33 24.30 -5.30 5.72
C ASN A 33 23.09 -4.79 6.51
N TRP A 34 22.80 -3.49 6.47
CA TRP A 34 21.70 -2.89 7.24
C TRP A 34 20.29 -3.46 6.98
N PRO A 35 19.96 -4.05 5.80
CA PRO A 35 18.65 -4.67 5.61
C PRO A 35 18.38 -5.86 6.55
N SER A 36 19.46 -6.49 7.05
CA SER A 36 19.38 -7.58 8.02
C SER A 36 19.16 -7.10 9.46
N TYR A 37 19.31 -5.80 9.73
CA TYR A 37 19.08 -5.25 11.06
C TYR A 37 17.59 -5.31 11.41
N GLY A 38 17.28 -5.85 12.60
CA GLY A 38 15.90 -6.08 13.05
C GLY A 38 15.02 -4.82 13.02
N LEU A 39 15.59 -3.63 13.27
CA LEU A 39 14.85 -2.37 13.21
C LEU A 39 14.38 -2.05 11.79
N PHE A 40 15.25 -2.23 10.78
CA PHE A 40 14.89 -2.00 9.40
C PHE A 40 13.84 -3.01 8.94
N ALA A 41 14.06 -4.29 9.24
CA ALA A 41 13.11 -5.36 8.98
C ALA A 41 11.74 -5.13 9.65
N ALA A 42 11.69 -4.37 10.75
CA ALA A 42 10.47 -4.05 11.47
C ALA A 42 9.64 -2.89 10.87
N LEU A 43 10.25 -2.06 10.00
CA LEU A 43 9.63 -0.85 9.46
C LEU A 43 8.21 -1.02 8.89
N PRO A 44 7.92 -2.00 8.01
CA PRO A 44 6.58 -2.14 7.43
C PRO A 44 5.54 -2.46 8.50
N TYR A 45 5.91 -3.18 9.55
CA TYR A 45 5.01 -3.51 10.65
C TYR A 45 4.77 -2.33 11.57
N VAL A 46 5.82 -1.59 11.93
CA VAL A 46 5.69 -0.37 12.76
C VAL A 46 4.85 0.67 12.04
N ALA A 47 5.12 0.89 10.75
CA ALA A 47 4.30 1.76 9.91
C ALA A 47 2.85 1.26 9.82
N ALA A 48 2.65 -0.06 9.72
CA ALA A 48 1.30 -0.63 9.57
C ALA A 48 0.50 -0.47 10.85
N VAL A 49 1.12 -0.66 12.01
CA VAL A 49 0.51 -0.37 13.31
C VAL A 49 0.15 1.11 13.41
N ALA A 50 1.04 2.02 13.00
CA ALA A 50 0.74 3.45 12.99
C ALA A 50 -0.45 3.79 12.07
N ALA A 51 -0.48 3.25 10.85
CA ALA A 51 -1.57 3.44 9.90
C ALA A 51 -2.89 2.85 10.43
N ALA A 52 -2.84 1.67 11.07
CA ALA A 52 -4.00 1.02 11.68
C ALA A 52 -4.54 1.81 12.88
N VAL A 53 -3.68 2.30 13.77
CA VAL A 53 -4.08 3.10 14.95
C VAL A 53 -4.70 4.42 14.51
N LEU A 54 -4.07 5.12 13.56
CA LEU A 54 -4.62 6.37 13.02
C LEU A 54 -5.92 6.10 12.27
N GLY A 55 -5.97 5.09 11.40
CA GLY A 55 -7.17 4.69 10.69
C GLY A 55 -8.32 4.38 11.64
N ALA A 56 -8.05 3.64 12.73
CA ALA A 56 -9.03 3.36 13.77
C ALA A 56 -9.52 4.64 14.47
N SER A 57 -8.60 5.55 14.81
CA SER A 57 -8.91 6.81 15.50
C SER A 57 -9.78 7.75 14.66
N PHE A 58 -9.63 7.72 13.34
CA PHE A 58 -10.43 8.51 12.39
C PHE A 58 -11.60 7.74 11.78
N GLY A 59 -11.93 6.54 12.28
CA GLY A 59 -13.07 5.74 11.80
C GLY A 59 -12.90 5.16 10.40
N GLN A 60 -11.67 5.11 9.88
CA GLN A 60 -11.33 4.62 8.54
C GLN A 60 -10.97 3.13 8.57
N SER A 61 -12.00 2.29 8.75
CA SER A 61 -11.85 0.85 8.91
C SER A 61 -11.16 0.17 7.72
N ARG A 62 -11.37 0.67 6.49
CA ARG A 62 -10.73 0.10 5.29
C ARG A 62 -9.21 0.21 5.35
N ILE A 63 -8.68 1.30 5.90
CA ILE A 63 -7.23 1.51 5.99
C ILE A 63 -6.64 0.62 7.09
N VAL A 64 -7.38 0.39 8.17
CA VAL A 64 -7.01 -0.60 9.20
C VAL A 64 -6.87 -1.99 8.58
N PHE A 65 -7.87 -2.47 7.83
CA PHE A 65 -7.79 -3.80 7.22
C PHE A 65 -6.76 -3.88 6.09
N ALA A 66 -6.59 -2.83 5.29
CA ALA A 66 -5.56 -2.78 4.25
C ALA A 66 -4.13 -2.81 4.84
N SER A 67 -3.89 -2.09 5.94
CA SER A 67 -2.59 -2.09 6.63
C SER A 67 -2.30 -3.42 7.32
N LEU A 68 -3.31 -4.04 7.95
CA LEU A 68 -3.18 -5.40 8.51
C LEU A 68 -2.91 -6.44 7.42
N LEU A 69 -3.63 -6.38 6.29
CA LEU A 69 -3.40 -7.26 5.15
C LEU A 69 -1.98 -7.09 4.59
N LEU A 70 -1.53 -5.84 4.42
CA LEU A 70 -0.19 -5.55 3.94
C LEU A 70 0.89 -6.08 4.89
N ALA A 71 0.75 -5.83 6.20
CA ALA A 71 1.63 -6.39 7.22
C ALA A 71 1.65 -7.92 7.20
N GLY A 72 0.49 -8.57 7.04
CA GLY A 72 0.37 -10.02 6.95
C GLY A 72 1.05 -10.59 5.70
N VAL A 73 0.89 -9.93 4.55
CA VAL A 73 1.59 -10.27 3.30
C VAL A 73 3.10 -10.14 3.49
N THR A 74 3.58 -9.02 4.02
CA THR A 74 5.01 -8.80 4.28
C THR A 74 5.57 -9.87 5.22
N PHE A 75 4.85 -10.20 6.30
CA PHE A 75 5.25 -11.24 7.24
C PHE A 75 5.35 -12.62 6.59
N ALA A 76 4.35 -13.01 5.80
CA ALA A 76 4.35 -14.31 5.16
C ALA A 76 5.50 -14.47 4.15
N VAL A 77 5.73 -13.46 3.31
CA VAL A 77 6.83 -13.45 2.33
C VAL A 77 8.18 -13.43 3.05
N GLN A 78 8.36 -12.56 4.05
CA GLN A 78 9.61 -12.45 4.78
C GLN A 78 9.96 -13.74 5.52
N ARG A 79 8.97 -14.39 6.12
CA ARG A 79 9.14 -15.67 6.82
C ARG A 79 9.52 -16.79 5.85
N ALA A 80 8.85 -16.88 4.70
CA ALA A 80 9.10 -17.94 3.72
C ALA A 80 10.50 -17.84 3.10
N PHE A 81 10.91 -16.65 2.66
CA PHE A 81 12.20 -16.44 1.99
C PHE A 81 13.38 -16.29 2.95
N PHE A 82 13.30 -15.39 3.93
CA PHE A 82 14.47 -15.00 4.71
C PHE A 82 14.61 -15.75 6.03
N ALA A 83 13.51 -16.14 6.66
CA ALA A 83 13.57 -16.88 7.93
C ALA A 83 13.69 -18.41 7.71
N ALA A 84 12.90 -18.96 6.78
CA ALA A 84 12.93 -20.39 6.48
C ALA A 84 13.97 -20.77 5.40
N GLY A 85 14.38 -19.82 4.54
CA GLY A 85 15.32 -20.08 3.45
C GLY A 85 14.77 -20.98 2.33
N ASP A 86 13.45 -21.14 2.24
CA ASP A 86 12.82 -22.04 1.28
C ASP A 86 12.28 -21.26 0.08
N ALA A 87 13.08 -21.23 -1.00
CA ALA A 87 12.75 -20.48 -2.19
C ALA A 87 11.42 -20.93 -2.83
N ALA A 88 11.13 -22.24 -2.86
CA ALA A 88 9.91 -22.75 -3.48
C ALA A 88 8.66 -22.30 -2.72
N ARG A 89 8.73 -22.33 -1.38
CA ARG A 89 7.66 -21.80 -0.52
C ARG A 89 7.52 -20.29 -0.62
N GLY A 90 8.65 -19.60 -0.69
CA GLY A 90 8.69 -18.16 -0.91
C GLY A 90 7.96 -17.74 -2.20
N GLU A 91 8.31 -18.36 -3.33
CA GLU A 91 7.67 -18.08 -4.62
C GLU A 91 6.16 -18.34 -4.59
N THR A 92 5.76 -19.39 -3.88
CA THR A 92 4.33 -19.70 -3.66
C THR A 92 3.66 -18.57 -2.87
N ALA A 93 4.28 -18.09 -1.80
CA ALA A 93 3.74 -16.99 -1.00
C ALA A 93 3.64 -15.68 -1.80
N VAL A 94 4.63 -15.36 -2.64
CA VAL A 94 4.60 -14.18 -3.53
C VAL A 94 3.50 -14.30 -4.58
N PHE A 95 3.36 -15.48 -5.21
CA PHE A 95 2.29 -15.75 -6.16
C PHE A 95 0.91 -15.52 -5.53
N LEU A 96 0.67 -16.09 -4.35
CA LEU A 96 -0.59 -15.94 -3.63
C LEU A 96 -0.80 -14.49 -3.15
N ALA A 97 0.26 -13.80 -2.73
CA ALA A 97 0.19 -12.41 -2.32
C ALA A 97 -0.25 -11.50 -3.49
N GLY A 98 0.37 -11.65 -4.66
CA GLY A 98 -0.03 -10.92 -5.87
C GLY A 98 -1.44 -11.29 -6.35
N LEU A 99 -1.89 -12.52 -6.10
CA LEU A 99 -3.24 -12.94 -6.46
C LEU A 99 -4.32 -12.33 -5.53
N TYR A 100 -4.08 -12.32 -4.21
CA TYR A 100 -5.09 -11.93 -3.23
C TYR A 100 -5.04 -10.45 -2.82
N TYR A 101 -3.87 -9.81 -2.80
CA TYR A 101 -3.75 -8.44 -2.32
C TYR A 101 -4.53 -7.43 -3.19
N PRO A 102 -4.35 -7.39 -4.53
CA PRO A 102 -5.06 -6.41 -5.37
C PRO A 102 -6.59 -6.45 -5.25
N PRO A 103 -7.28 -7.60 -5.38
CA PRO A 103 -8.73 -7.63 -5.31
C PRO A 103 -9.25 -7.29 -3.91
N LEU A 104 -8.55 -7.66 -2.84
CA LEU A 104 -8.95 -7.30 -1.47
C LEU A 104 -8.76 -5.82 -1.19
N ALA A 105 -7.68 -5.22 -1.68
CA ALA A 105 -7.45 -3.79 -1.55
C ALA A 105 -8.56 -2.98 -2.27
N VAL A 106 -8.97 -3.41 -3.48
CA VAL A 106 -10.12 -2.82 -4.19
C VAL A 106 -11.42 -3.06 -3.42
N ALA A 107 -11.65 -4.27 -2.91
CA ALA A 107 -12.84 -4.58 -2.14
C ALA A 107 -12.94 -3.67 -0.90
N PHE A 108 -11.85 -3.49 -0.14
CA PHE A 108 -11.85 -2.61 1.02
C PHE A 108 -12.07 -1.14 0.66
N TYR A 109 -11.60 -0.68 -0.50
CA TYR A 109 -11.85 0.69 -0.97
C TYR A 109 -13.34 0.96 -1.26
N HIS A 110 -14.03 -0.01 -1.87
CA HIS A 110 -15.44 0.15 -2.28
C HIS A 110 -16.46 -0.22 -1.21
N LEU A 111 -16.05 -0.89 -0.14
CA LEU A 111 -16.95 -1.22 0.96
C LEU A 111 -17.19 0.00 1.86
N ASP A 112 -18.46 0.21 2.26
CA ASP A 112 -18.85 1.30 3.16
C ASP A 112 -18.03 1.33 4.44
N GLU A 113 -17.71 2.53 4.94
CA GLU A 113 -17.11 2.66 6.27
C GLU A 113 -18.11 2.23 7.35
N ARG A 114 -17.75 1.18 8.09
CA ARG A 114 -18.52 0.67 9.24
C ARG A 114 -17.53 0.43 10.37
N GLY A 115 -17.97 0.68 11.60
CA GLY A 115 -17.09 0.59 12.77
C GLY A 115 -16.32 -0.73 12.86
N LEU A 116 -15.09 -0.70 13.40
CA LEU A 116 -14.19 -1.86 13.48
C LEU A 116 -14.80 -3.05 14.21
N VAL A 117 -15.58 -2.81 15.27
CA VAL A 117 -16.21 -3.84 16.10
C VAL A 117 -17.58 -4.27 15.57
N SER A 118 -18.02 -3.70 14.44
CA SER A 118 -19.30 -4.08 13.81
C SER A 118 -19.26 -5.52 13.25
N PRO A 119 -20.42 -6.16 12.98
CA PRO A 119 -20.46 -7.44 12.26
C PRO A 119 -19.67 -7.42 10.94
N HIS A 120 -19.66 -6.29 10.23
CA HIS A 120 -18.95 -6.12 8.97
C HIS A 120 -17.43 -6.03 9.21
N GLY A 121 -17.01 -5.33 10.25
CA GLY A 121 -15.60 -5.29 10.67
C GLY A 121 -15.07 -6.68 11.04
N ARG A 122 -15.88 -7.49 11.74
CA ARG A 122 -15.53 -8.89 12.05
C ARG A 122 -15.37 -9.74 10.79
N ILE A 123 -16.25 -9.60 9.80
CA ILE A 123 -16.12 -10.31 8.51
C ILE A 123 -14.84 -9.88 7.77
N ARG A 124 -14.54 -8.58 7.72
CA ARG A 124 -13.28 -8.09 7.09
C ARG A 124 -12.05 -8.63 7.80
N LEU A 125 -12.07 -8.65 9.13
CA LEU A 125 -10.98 -9.25 9.91
C LEU A 125 -10.81 -10.73 9.58
N LEU A 126 -11.90 -11.50 9.51
CA LEU A 126 -11.86 -12.90 9.13
C LEU A 126 -11.28 -13.11 7.73
N ILE A 127 -11.62 -12.25 6.76
CA ILE A 127 -11.06 -12.29 5.40
C ILE A 127 -9.55 -12.04 5.43
N VAL A 128 -9.09 -11.02 6.16
CA VAL A 128 -7.65 -10.74 6.30
C VAL A 128 -6.95 -11.94 6.93
N MET A 129 -7.47 -12.45 8.04
CA MET A 129 -6.89 -13.60 8.74
C MET A 129 -6.89 -14.86 7.87
N SER A 130 -7.94 -15.11 7.09
CA SER A 130 -7.99 -16.27 6.20
C SER A 130 -6.95 -16.18 5.10
N VAL A 131 -6.74 -14.99 4.52
CA VAL A 131 -5.73 -14.79 3.48
C VAL A 131 -4.32 -14.94 4.05
N VAL A 132 -4.04 -14.34 5.21
CA VAL A 132 -2.76 -14.53 5.89
C VAL A 132 -2.53 -16.00 6.25
N ALA A 133 -3.56 -16.72 6.70
CA ALA A 133 -3.46 -18.14 6.94
C ALA A 133 -3.16 -18.92 5.64
N CYS A 134 -3.82 -18.60 4.53
CA CYS A 134 -3.52 -19.20 3.23
C CYS A 134 -2.07 -18.96 2.80
N LEU A 135 -1.56 -17.73 2.96
CA LEU A 135 -0.18 -17.36 2.63
C LEU A 135 0.85 -18.10 3.47
N LEU A 136 0.53 -18.46 4.71
CA LEU A 136 1.44 -19.17 5.61
C LEU A 136 1.33 -20.71 5.47
N LEU A 137 0.12 -21.23 5.25
CA LEU A 137 -0.16 -22.66 5.31
C LEU A 137 -0.06 -23.33 3.94
N LEU A 138 -0.58 -22.72 2.87
CA LEU A 138 -0.58 -23.35 1.54
C LEU A 138 0.83 -23.67 1.02
N PRO A 139 1.85 -22.80 1.20
CA PRO A 139 3.23 -23.15 0.81
C PRO A 139 3.79 -24.35 1.58
N ALA A 140 3.31 -24.61 2.80
CA ALA A 140 3.78 -25.74 3.60
C ALA A 140 3.20 -27.09 3.14
N ILE A 141 2.12 -27.08 2.34
CA ILE A 141 1.48 -28.29 1.81
C ILE A 141 2.29 -28.84 0.64
N GLY A 142 2.68 -30.11 0.73
CA GLY A 142 3.39 -30.80 -0.35
C GLY A 142 2.62 -30.76 -1.68
N GLY A 143 3.34 -30.51 -2.78
CA GLY A 143 2.75 -30.46 -4.12
C GLY A 143 2.21 -29.08 -4.54
N VAL A 144 1.92 -28.16 -3.61
CA VAL A 144 1.42 -26.82 -3.95
C VAL A 144 2.50 -26.00 -4.65
N SER A 145 3.73 -25.98 -4.11
CA SER A 145 4.83 -25.23 -4.74
C SER A 145 5.19 -25.75 -6.13
N SER A 146 5.10 -27.06 -6.36
CA SER A 146 5.27 -27.63 -7.70
C SER A 146 4.11 -27.24 -8.63
N ALA A 147 2.87 -27.23 -8.16
CA ALA A 147 1.72 -26.80 -8.96
C ALA A 147 1.83 -25.32 -9.35
N VAL A 148 2.25 -24.45 -8.43
CA VAL A 148 2.50 -23.03 -8.70
C VAL A 148 3.66 -22.85 -9.68
N ALA A 149 4.76 -23.61 -9.52
CA ALA A 149 5.87 -23.59 -10.46
C ALA A 149 5.41 -24.00 -11.88
N CYS A 150 4.57 -25.04 -12.00
CA CYS A 150 3.98 -25.44 -13.28
C CYS A 150 3.07 -24.34 -13.86
N SER A 151 2.20 -23.74 -13.05
CA SER A 151 1.31 -22.65 -13.48
C SER A 151 2.11 -21.45 -14.02
N ASN A 152 3.16 -21.04 -13.31
CA ASN A 152 4.07 -20.00 -13.78
C ASN A 152 4.81 -20.42 -15.05
N SER A 153 5.22 -21.67 -15.19
CA SER A 153 5.93 -22.12 -16.41
C SER A 153 5.08 -22.08 -17.69
N VAL A 154 3.77 -22.31 -17.59
CA VAL A 154 2.85 -22.35 -18.74
C VAL A 154 2.41 -20.95 -19.16
N LEU A 155 2.18 -20.05 -18.20
CA LEU A 155 1.66 -18.70 -18.48
C LEU A 155 2.74 -17.67 -18.87
N VAL A 156 4.04 -17.93 -18.65
CA VAL A 156 5.04 -16.85 -18.49
C VAL A 156 6.26 -16.88 -19.44
N ARG A 157 6.39 -17.85 -20.35
CA ARG A 157 7.65 -18.07 -21.10
C ARG A 157 8.25 -16.88 -21.90
N PRO A 158 7.54 -15.82 -22.33
CA PRO A 158 8.17 -14.69 -23.01
C PRO A 158 8.27 -13.36 -22.24
N VAL A 159 7.58 -13.15 -21.10
CA VAL A 159 7.43 -11.78 -20.53
C VAL A 159 8.22 -11.53 -19.22
N SER A 160 8.52 -12.56 -18.40
CA SER A 160 9.05 -12.32 -17.04
C SER A 160 10.54 -12.57 -16.72
N PRO A 161 11.49 -12.83 -17.64
CA PRO A 161 12.87 -13.04 -17.21
C PRO A 161 13.49 -11.77 -16.59
N ILE A 162 12.99 -10.58 -16.96
CA ILE A 162 13.49 -9.29 -16.45
C ILE A 162 12.81 -8.94 -15.12
N LEU A 163 11.48 -9.04 -15.06
CA LEU A 163 10.73 -8.51 -13.92
C LEU A 163 10.62 -9.50 -12.75
N ASN A 164 10.73 -10.81 -12.96
CA ASN A 164 10.55 -11.83 -11.91
C ASN A 164 9.35 -11.57 -10.95
N ILE A 165 8.31 -10.91 -11.48
CA ILE A 165 7.02 -10.69 -10.81
C ILE A 165 6.11 -11.82 -11.27
N SER A 166 5.31 -12.37 -10.34
CA SER A 166 4.25 -13.30 -10.69
C SER A 166 3.32 -12.65 -11.72
N LEU A 167 3.21 -13.24 -12.93
CA LEU A 167 2.31 -12.72 -13.96
C LEU A 167 0.87 -12.65 -13.47
N SER A 168 0.44 -13.60 -12.63
CA SER A 168 -0.89 -13.55 -12.01
C SER A 168 -1.06 -12.30 -11.15
N GLY A 169 -0.02 -11.92 -10.39
CA GLY A 169 -0.01 -10.69 -9.60
C GLY A 169 -0.12 -9.44 -10.48
N LEU A 170 0.70 -9.37 -11.53
CA LEU A 170 0.64 -8.26 -12.49
C LEU A 170 -0.72 -8.16 -13.18
N LEU A 171 -1.28 -9.28 -13.65
CA LEU A 171 -2.60 -9.32 -14.28
C LEU A 171 -3.69 -8.88 -13.30
N MET A 172 -3.63 -9.33 -12.05
CA MET A 172 -4.56 -8.89 -11.01
C MET A 172 -4.40 -7.41 -10.70
N ALA A 173 -3.18 -6.88 -10.62
CA ALA A 173 -2.92 -5.47 -10.42
C ALA A 173 -3.42 -4.62 -11.60
N VAL A 174 -3.25 -5.08 -12.85
CA VAL A 174 -3.77 -4.41 -14.05
C VAL A 174 -5.31 -4.47 -14.10
N ALA A 175 -5.90 -5.59 -13.71
CA ALA A 175 -7.36 -5.74 -13.66
C ALA A 175 -8.00 -4.89 -12.54
N CYS A 176 -7.34 -4.83 -11.37
CA CYS A 176 -7.85 -4.15 -10.18
C CYS A 176 -7.50 -2.65 -10.16
N GLY A 177 -6.37 -2.26 -10.75
CA GLY A 177 -5.84 -0.89 -10.73
C GLY A 177 -6.85 0.18 -11.17
N PRO A 178 -7.52 0.03 -12.33
CA PRO A 178 -8.54 0.97 -12.80
C PRO A 178 -9.72 1.13 -11.84
N LEU A 179 -10.04 0.09 -11.05
CA LEU A 179 -11.17 0.12 -10.13
C LEU A 179 -10.97 1.08 -8.95
N PHE A 180 -9.72 1.45 -8.63
CA PHE A 180 -9.44 2.50 -7.65
C PHE A 180 -9.81 3.89 -8.14
N PHE A 181 -9.86 4.12 -9.45
CA PHE A 181 -10.21 5.42 -10.03
C PHE A 181 -11.72 5.60 -10.20
N ILE A 182 -12.51 4.56 -9.92
CA ILE A 182 -13.96 4.68 -9.81
C ILE A 182 -14.26 5.42 -8.50
N PRO A 183 -14.85 6.64 -8.56
CA PRO A 183 -15.00 7.49 -7.39
C PRO A 183 -16.05 6.92 -6.44
N ASN A 184 -15.68 6.83 -5.16
CA ASN A 184 -16.65 6.58 -4.09
C ASN A 184 -17.22 7.93 -3.64
N ARG A 185 -18.54 8.14 -3.84
CA ARG A 185 -19.20 9.46 -3.70
C ARG A 185 -19.08 10.06 -2.29
N HIS A 186 -18.91 9.21 -1.29
CA HIS A 186 -18.82 9.61 0.12
C HIS A 186 -17.37 9.84 0.56
N GLU A 187 -16.41 9.73 -0.36
CA GLU A 187 -14.99 9.73 -0.02
C GLU A 187 -14.20 10.76 -0.80
N SER A 188 -12.96 10.97 -0.35
CA SER A 188 -12.05 11.86 -1.07
C SER A 188 -11.81 11.35 -2.49
N PRO A 189 -11.85 12.23 -3.51
CA PRO A 189 -11.45 11.88 -4.86
C PRO A 189 -9.98 11.43 -4.95
N PHE A 190 -9.15 11.74 -3.94
CA PHE A 190 -7.74 11.34 -3.90
C PHE A 190 -7.49 10.00 -3.21
N LEU A 191 -8.46 9.49 -2.46
CA LEU A 191 -8.30 8.25 -1.71
C LEU A 191 -7.99 7.07 -2.64
N GLY A 192 -8.77 6.92 -3.71
CA GLY A 192 -8.57 5.89 -4.73
C GLY A 192 -7.16 5.92 -5.34
N PRO A 193 -6.72 7.05 -5.94
CA PRO A 193 -5.35 7.21 -6.43
C PRO A 193 -4.26 6.90 -5.41
N ILE A 194 -4.42 7.30 -4.14
CA ILE A 194 -3.45 7.00 -3.08
C ILE A 194 -3.38 5.49 -2.79
N LEU A 195 -4.52 4.79 -2.76
CA LEU A 195 -4.58 3.34 -2.60
C LEU A 195 -4.03 2.59 -3.81
N ALA A 196 -4.26 3.08 -5.02
CA ALA A 196 -3.60 2.57 -6.23
C ALA A 196 -2.07 2.74 -6.14
N GLY A 197 -1.62 3.87 -5.59
CA GLY A 197 -0.22 4.10 -5.24
C GLY A 197 0.32 3.09 -4.24
N SER A 198 -0.45 2.73 -3.21
CA SER A 198 -0.09 1.64 -2.28
C SER A 198 0.06 0.32 -3.02
N LEU A 199 -0.90 -0.04 -3.88
CA LEU A 199 -0.83 -1.27 -4.69
C LEU A 199 0.45 -1.32 -5.54
N LEU A 200 0.79 -0.20 -6.19
CA LEU A 200 2.02 -0.10 -6.99
C LEU A 200 3.29 -0.36 -6.17
N HIS A 201 3.35 0.10 -4.92
CA HIS A 201 4.45 -0.23 -4.03
C HIS A 201 4.46 -1.71 -3.65
N VAL A 202 3.30 -2.31 -3.36
CA VAL A 202 3.23 -3.74 -3.03
C VAL A 202 3.74 -4.60 -4.18
N GLU A 203 3.30 -4.33 -5.41
CA GLU A 203 3.77 -5.07 -6.59
C GLU A 203 5.28 -4.92 -6.81
N ALA A 204 5.82 -3.70 -6.66
CA ALA A 204 7.28 -3.50 -6.74
C ALA A 204 8.03 -4.23 -5.61
N GLY A 205 7.46 -4.28 -4.41
CA GLY A 205 8.00 -5.02 -3.28
C GLY A 205 7.95 -6.53 -3.49
N LEU A 206 6.90 -7.06 -4.13
CA LEU A 206 6.79 -8.48 -4.49
C LEU A 206 7.75 -8.86 -5.62
N GLY A 207 8.13 -7.90 -6.47
CA GLY A 207 9.17 -8.03 -7.50
C GLY A 207 10.61 -7.93 -6.97
N PHE A 208 10.85 -8.18 -5.68
CA PHE A 208 12.17 -7.98 -5.05
C PHE A 208 13.29 -8.87 -5.62
N ARG A 209 12.95 -9.97 -6.31
CA ARG A 209 13.90 -10.86 -7.01
C ARG A 209 14.03 -10.56 -8.50
N SER A 210 13.50 -9.43 -8.96
CA SER A 210 13.66 -8.96 -10.34
C SER A 210 15.14 -8.76 -10.67
N SER A 211 15.53 -9.05 -11.92
CA SER A 211 16.88 -8.75 -12.42
C SER A 211 17.16 -7.24 -12.55
N VAL A 212 16.15 -6.39 -12.31
CA VAL A 212 16.30 -4.93 -12.22
C VAL A 212 17.09 -4.54 -10.97
N TRP A 213 17.01 -5.35 -9.91
CA TRP A 213 17.69 -5.09 -8.65
C TRP A 213 19.06 -5.76 -8.59
N ARG A 214 19.98 -5.22 -7.78
CA ARG A 214 21.30 -5.82 -7.60
C ARG A 214 21.21 -7.02 -6.65
N ASP A 215 22.03 -8.03 -6.89
CA ASP A 215 22.16 -9.17 -6.00
C ASP A 215 22.47 -8.72 -4.56
N GLY A 216 21.82 -9.36 -3.60
CA GLY A 216 21.94 -9.03 -2.17
C GLY A 216 21.02 -7.90 -1.68
N GLN A 217 20.28 -7.21 -2.57
CA GLN A 217 19.32 -6.17 -2.17
C GLN A 217 17.89 -6.67 -1.95
N GLU A 218 17.63 -7.97 -2.15
CA GLU A 218 16.30 -8.60 -2.09
C GLU A 218 15.47 -8.16 -0.87
N GLN A 219 16.03 -8.31 0.33
CA GLN A 219 15.34 -7.93 1.57
C GLN A 219 15.12 -6.42 1.68
N ALA A 220 16.08 -5.61 1.22
CA ALA A 220 15.97 -4.15 1.23
C ALA A 220 14.83 -3.67 0.33
N VAL A 221 14.73 -4.25 -0.87
CA VAL A 221 13.67 -3.94 -1.85
C VAL A 221 12.31 -4.28 -1.26
N LEU A 222 12.12 -5.52 -0.78
CA LEU A 222 10.85 -5.96 -0.20
C LEU A 222 10.41 -5.02 0.94
N ILE A 223 11.27 -4.82 1.93
CA ILE A 223 10.93 -4.04 3.14
C ILE A 223 10.71 -2.56 2.82
N SER A 224 11.52 -1.96 1.94
CA SER A 224 11.37 -0.53 1.58
C SER A 224 10.07 -0.28 0.85
N PHE A 225 9.75 -1.09 -0.16
CA PHE A 225 8.51 -0.92 -0.93
C PHE A 225 7.27 -1.27 -0.11
N MET A 226 7.29 -2.34 0.69
CA MET A 226 6.17 -2.64 1.60
C MET A 226 5.94 -1.48 2.58
N SER A 227 7.02 -0.89 3.11
CA SER A 227 6.93 0.31 3.96
C SER A 227 6.34 1.51 3.19
N GLY A 228 6.77 1.73 1.93
CA GLY A 228 6.22 2.77 1.07
C GLY A 228 4.72 2.59 0.79
N GLY A 229 4.25 1.36 0.60
CA GLY A 229 2.83 1.04 0.47
C GLY A 229 2.05 1.43 1.73
N VAL A 230 2.58 1.07 2.90
CA VAL A 230 1.98 1.47 4.18
C VAL A 230 2.01 2.99 4.40
N LEU A 231 3.07 3.69 3.99
CA LEU A 231 3.13 5.16 4.04
C LEU A 231 2.05 5.79 3.14
N CYS A 232 1.75 5.20 1.99
CA CYS A 232 0.62 5.62 1.17
C CYS A 232 -0.72 5.42 1.92
N LEU A 233 -0.90 4.31 2.62
CA LEU A 233 -2.08 4.08 3.47
C LEU A 233 -2.18 5.12 4.60
N LEU A 234 -1.07 5.45 5.26
CA LEU A 234 -1.03 6.48 6.30
C LEU A 234 -1.38 7.85 5.71
N TRP A 235 -0.85 8.17 4.53
CA TRP A 235 -1.19 9.39 3.82
C TRP A 235 -2.68 9.45 3.45
N ALA A 236 -3.28 8.33 3.04
CA ALA A 236 -4.72 8.25 2.81
C ALA A 236 -5.54 8.59 4.07
N VAL A 237 -5.09 8.15 5.26
CA VAL A 237 -5.74 8.55 6.53
C VAL A 237 -5.66 10.06 6.71
N LEU A 238 -4.47 10.63 6.55
CA LEU A 238 -4.23 12.06 6.75
C LEU A 238 -5.03 12.91 5.77
N GLU A 239 -5.06 12.50 4.51
CA GLU A 239 -5.81 13.16 3.44
C GLU A 239 -7.31 13.16 3.74
N SER A 240 -7.88 11.99 4.04
CA SER A 240 -9.30 11.86 4.33
C SER A 240 -9.68 12.63 5.61
N SER A 241 -8.83 12.59 6.64
CA SER A 241 -9.03 13.34 7.89
C SER A 241 -8.95 14.85 7.67
N TRP A 242 -8.00 15.31 6.86
CA TRP A 242 -7.87 16.72 6.49
C TRP A 242 -9.11 17.19 5.73
N ARG A 243 -9.61 16.39 4.78
CA ARG A 243 -10.81 16.69 4.00
C ARG A 243 -12.03 16.85 4.90
N SER A 244 -12.29 15.87 5.76
CA SER A 244 -13.41 15.90 6.72
C SER A 244 -13.34 17.11 7.67
N ALA A 245 -12.14 17.56 8.03
CA ALA A 245 -11.98 18.74 8.88
C ALA A 245 -12.26 20.08 8.16
N HIS A 246 -12.13 20.14 6.83
CA HIS A 246 -12.18 21.39 6.06
C HIS A 246 -13.38 21.50 5.13
N ILE A 247 -13.96 20.39 4.69
CA ILE A 247 -15.06 20.34 3.74
C ILE A 247 -16.27 19.74 4.45
N ASP A 248 -17.41 20.40 4.32
CA ASP A 248 -18.70 19.89 4.79
C ASP A 248 -19.21 18.81 3.84
N ASP A 249 -19.48 17.62 4.37
CA ASP A 249 -19.85 16.45 3.54
C ASP A 249 -21.24 16.59 2.90
N LEU A 250 -22.14 17.37 3.51
CA LEU A 250 -23.50 17.56 2.99
C LEU A 250 -23.53 18.51 1.79
N THR A 251 -22.75 19.59 1.85
CA THR A 251 -22.79 20.67 0.84
C THR A 251 -21.57 20.68 -0.10
N GLY A 252 -20.48 20.00 0.27
CA GLY A 252 -19.19 20.10 -0.40
C GLY A 252 -18.50 21.46 -0.22
N LEU A 253 -19.07 22.37 0.57
CA LEU A 253 -18.53 23.71 0.84
C LEU A 253 -17.51 23.68 1.98
N PRO A 254 -16.64 24.71 2.09
CA PRO A 254 -15.75 24.83 3.24
C PRO A 254 -16.53 24.84 4.56
N GLY A 255 -16.14 23.98 5.50
CA GLY A 255 -16.75 23.93 6.82
C GLY A 255 -16.61 25.24 7.59
N ARG A 256 -17.48 25.47 8.58
CA ARG A 256 -17.56 26.73 9.35
C ARG A 256 -16.22 27.24 9.88
N ARG A 257 -15.35 26.34 10.36
CA ARG A 257 -14.01 26.70 10.88
C ARG A 257 -13.07 27.17 9.76
N ALA A 258 -13.05 26.45 8.64
CA ALA A 258 -12.24 26.80 7.48
C ALA A 258 -12.69 28.15 6.87
N LEU A 259 -14.01 28.38 6.79
CA LEU A 259 -14.57 29.65 6.33
C LEU A 259 -14.16 30.82 7.24
N ARG A 260 -14.33 30.67 8.56
CA ARG A 260 -13.92 31.69 9.54
C ARG A 260 -12.44 32.01 9.46
N HIS A 261 -11.58 31.00 9.33
CA HIS A 261 -10.14 31.22 9.16
C HIS A 261 -9.83 32.00 7.88
N ARG A 262 -10.44 31.63 6.75
CA ARG A 262 -10.24 32.36 5.48
C ARG A 262 -10.74 33.81 5.54
N LEU A 263 -11.90 34.04 6.18
CA LEU A 263 -12.43 35.39 6.39
C LEU A 263 -11.51 36.22 7.28
N ALA A 264 -10.98 35.65 8.38
CA ALA A 264 -10.04 36.35 9.25
C ALA A 264 -8.75 36.73 8.51
N VAL A 265 -8.21 35.84 7.67
CA VAL A 265 -7.04 36.14 6.83
C VAL A 265 -7.32 37.27 5.83
N LEU A 266 -8.50 37.29 5.22
CA LEU A 266 -8.90 38.37 4.30
C LEU A 266 -9.09 39.71 5.03
N MET A 267 -9.67 39.69 6.24
CA MET A 267 -9.90 40.89 7.04
C MET A 267 -8.61 41.47 7.65
N ALA A 268 -7.57 40.66 7.84
CA ALA A 268 -6.28 41.10 8.38
C ALA A 268 -5.47 41.99 7.42
N GLY A 269 -5.82 42.05 6.14
CA GLY A 269 -5.14 42.85 5.11
C GLY A 269 -3.70 42.40 4.81
N PRO A 270 -3.15 42.70 3.62
CA PRO A 270 -1.72 42.48 3.37
C PRO A 270 -0.89 43.39 4.31
N PRO A 271 0.28 42.93 4.81
CA PRO A 271 1.19 43.81 5.52
C PRO A 271 1.55 44.98 4.61
N PHE A 272 1.33 46.20 5.10
CA PHE A 272 1.74 47.42 4.41
C PHE A 272 3.26 47.35 4.24
N VAL A 273 3.74 47.13 3.02
CA VAL A 273 5.17 47.22 2.69
C VAL A 273 5.43 48.67 2.31
N PRO A 274 6.04 49.50 3.18
CA PRO A 274 6.46 50.84 2.77
C PRO A 274 7.53 50.70 1.68
N ALA A 275 7.37 51.47 0.61
CA ALA A 275 8.25 51.55 -0.55
C ALA A 275 9.61 52.16 -0.19
#